data_AF-A0A524JQF6-F1
#
_entry.id   AF-A0A524JQF6-F1
#
_cell.length_a   1.000
_cell.length_b   1.000
_cell.length_c   1.000
_cell.angle_alpha   90.00
_cell.angle_beta   90.00
_cell.angle_gamma   90.00
#
_symmetry.space_group_name_H-M   'P 1'
#
loop_
_entity.id
_entity.type
_entity.pdbx_description
1 polymer ?
#
loop_
_entity_poly.entity_id
_entity_poly.type
_entity_poly.pdbx_seq_one_letter_code
_entity_poly.pdbx_strand_id
1 'polypeptide(L)'
;MRRRSRRKMEREERTERTERTERTEKEHASKHVDIESKRFFFDVKENHKGKYLRITELSGGRSCIVIPLGGIALFKERLGEIIEEAEKLVDAPSSF
;
A
#
# COMPACT_ATOMS: atom_id res chain seq x y z
N MET A 1 -26.41 -17.92 27.19
CA MET A 1 -26.11 -16.75 26.35
C MET A 1 -24.60 -16.71 26.08
N ARG A 2 -24.14 -17.08 24.88
CA ARG A 2 -22.69 -17.18 24.57
C ARG A 2 -22.11 -15.77 24.37
N ARG A 3 -21.25 -15.31 25.29
CA ARG A 3 -20.52 -14.04 25.16
C ARG A 3 -19.62 -14.13 23.92
N ARG A 4 -19.86 -13.25 22.93
CA ARG A 4 -18.99 -13.09 21.76
C ARG A 4 -17.59 -12.76 22.25
N SER A 5 -16.59 -13.54 21.83
CA SER A 5 -15.18 -13.33 22.23
C SER A 5 -14.70 -11.93 21.82
N ARG A 6 -13.95 -11.23 22.69
CA ARG A 6 -13.41 -9.88 22.42
C ARG A 6 -12.67 -9.79 21.08
N ARG A 7 -11.86 -10.80 20.76
CA ARG A 7 -11.14 -10.90 19.47
C ARG A 7 -12.06 -10.95 18.25
N LYS A 8 -13.25 -11.54 18.39
CA LYS A 8 -14.24 -11.61 17.30
C LYS A 8 -14.91 -10.26 17.08
N MET A 9 -15.20 -9.53 18.17
CA MET A 9 -15.80 -8.19 18.11
C MET A 9 -14.82 -7.16 17.51
N GLU A 10 -13.55 -7.15 17.93
CA GLU A 10 -12.52 -6.23 17.40
C GLU A 10 -12.28 -6.43 15.90
N ARG A 11 -12.30 -7.67 15.42
CA ARG A 11 -12.11 -7.98 13.99
C ARG A 11 -13.30 -7.50 13.15
N GLU A 12 -14.52 -7.64 13.65
CA GLU A 12 -15.73 -7.15 12.98
C GLU A 12 -15.74 -5.61 12.92
N GLU A 13 -15.45 -4.91 14.03
CA GLU A 13 -15.38 -3.44 14.05
C GLU A 13 -14.30 -2.87 13.13
N ARG A 14 -13.13 -3.52 13.06
CA ARG A 14 -12.03 -3.11 12.17
C ARG A 14 -12.41 -3.30 10.69
N THR A 15 -13.20 -4.33 10.39
CA THR A 15 -13.70 -4.61 9.04
C THR A 15 -14.75 -3.57 8.64
N GLU A 16 -15.74 -3.30 9.49
CA GLU A 16 -16.78 -2.29 9.22
C GLU A 16 -16.20 -0.87 9.05
N ARG A 17 -15.20 -0.48 9.87
CA ARG A 17 -14.51 0.80 9.72
C ARG A 17 -13.79 0.90 8.37
N THR A 18 -13.14 -0.17 7.94
CA THR A 18 -12.44 -0.22 6.64
C THR A 18 -13.44 -0.07 5.50
N GLU A 19 -14.55 -0.81 5.52
CA GLU A 19 -15.59 -0.73 4.47
C GLU A 19 -16.34 0.61 4.42
N ARG A 20 -16.52 1.30 5.55
CA ARG A 20 -17.09 2.67 5.56
C ARG A 20 -16.11 3.67 4.93
N THR A 21 -14.82 3.49 5.20
CA THR A 21 -13.78 4.37 4.65
C THR A 21 -13.66 4.17 3.14
N GLU A 22 -13.66 2.93 2.65
CA GLU A 22 -13.60 2.64 1.21
C GLU A 22 -14.84 3.15 0.44
N ARG A 23 -16.02 3.19 1.06
CA ARG A 23 -17.24 3.76 0.43
C ARG A 23 -17.22 5.27 0.21
N THR A 24 -16.37 5.99 0.94
CA THR A 24 -16.28 7.46 0.86
C THR A 24 -15.04 7.94 0.12
N GLU A 25 -14.22 7.01 -0.38
CA GLU A 25 -12.99 7.31 -1.10
C GLU A 25 -13.23 7.35 -2.60
N LYS A 26 -12.88 8.48 -3.22
CA LYS A 26 -12.87 8.59 -4.69
C LYS A 26 -11.55 8.05 -5.21
N GLU A 27 -11.62 7.11 -6.14
CA GLU A 27 -10.44 6.57 -6.84
C GLU A 27 -10.16 7.37 -8.13
N HIS A 28 -8.91 7.75 -8.34
CA HIS A 28 -8.44 8.47 -9.52
C HIS A 28 -7.66 7.57 -10.48
N ALA A 29 -6.87 6.64 -9.94
CA ALA A 29 -6.11 5.65 -10.71
C ALA A 29 -5.75 4.43 -9.85
N SER A 30 -5.65 3.26 -10.49
CA SER A 30 -5.11 2.04 -9.86
C SER A 30 -4.26 1.27 -10.87
N LYS A 31 -3.13 0.74 -10.40
CA LYS A 31 -2.21 -0.14 -11.14
C LYS A 31 -1.68 -1.22 -10.20
N HIS A 32 -1.22 -2.34 -10.76
CA HIS A 32 -0.51 -3.35 -9.98
C HIS A 32 0.63 -3.98 -10.78
N VAL A 33 1.55 -4.63 -10.07
CA VAL A 33 2.60 -5.47 -10.62
C VAL A 33 2.74 -6.72 -9.76
N ASP A 34 2.95 -7.86 -10.42
CA ASP A 34 3.26 -9.13 -9.78
C ASP A 34 4.76 -9.40 -9.93
N ILE A 35 5.44 -9.64 -8.81
CA ILE A 35 6.88 -9.90 -8.73
C ILE A 35 7.06 -11.11 -7.83
N GLU A 36 7.52 -12.23 -8.40
CA GLU A 36 7.65 -13.52 -7.71
C GLU A 36 6.33 -13.92 -6.98
N SER A 37 6.37 -14.01 -5.65
CA SER A 37 5.23 -14.36 -4.79
C SER A 37 4.47 -13.13 -4.26
N LYS A 38 4.87 -11.92 -4.69
CA LYS A 38 4.34 -10.65 -4.19
C LYS A 38 3.52 -9.94 -5.26
N ARG A 39 2.42 -9.33 -4.84
CA ARG A 39 1.62 -8.41 -5.67
C ARG A 39 1.60 -7.02 -5.03
N PHE A 40 2.02 -6.01 -5.79
CA PHE A 40 1.99 -4.62 -5.37
C PHE A 40 0.88 -3.87 -6.08
N PHE A 41 0.06 -3.12 -5.34
CA PHE A 41 -0.96 -2.21 -5.87
C PHE A 41 -0.55 -0.76 -5.61
N PHE A 42 -0.83 0.11 -6.57
CA PHE A 42 -0.57 1.55 -6.52
C PHE A 42 -1.89 2.28 -6.81
N ASP A 43 -2.52 2.80 -5.78
CA ASP A 43 -3.83 3.46 -5.87
C ASP A 43 -3.71 4.97 -5.60
N VAL A 44 -4.13 5.82 -6.52
CA VAL A 44 -4.32 7.26 -6.26
C VAL A 44 -5.77 7.49 -5.86
N LYS A 45 -6.00 7.93 -4.62
CA LYS A 45 -7.33 8.08 -4.02
C LYS A 45 -7.50 9.43 -3.33
N GLU A 46 -8.74 9.75 -2.98
CA GLU A 46 -9.12 10.98 -2.29
C GLU A 46 -10.16 10.71 -1.22
N ASN A 47 -9.94 11.24 -0.03
CA ASN A 47 -10.92 11.27 1.06
C ASN A 47 -11.08 12.70 1.60
N HIS A 48 -11.84 12.86 2.69
CA HIS A 48 -12.09 14.16 3.32
C HIS A 48 -10.82 14.89 3.80
N LYS A 49 -9.67 14.20 3.93
CA LYS A 49 -8.37 14.81 4.31
C LYS A 49 -7.53 15.22 3.10
N GLY A 50 -7.98 14.88 1.89
CA GLY A 50 -7.30 15.19 0.63
C GLY A 50 -6.90 13.96 -0.17
N LYS A 51 -6.04 14.18 -1.16
CA LYS A 51 -5.58 13.17 -2.12
C LYS A 51 -4.30 12.49 -1.65
N TYR A 52 -4.17 11.20 -1.92
CA TYR A 52 -3.02 10.41 -1.52
C TYR A 52 -2.75 9.26 -2.52
N LEU A 53 -1.51 8.77 -2.52
CA LEU A 53 -1.10 7.50 -3.13
C LEU A 53 -1.05 6.44 -2.04
N ARG A 54 -1.68 5.29 -2.25
CA ARG A 54 -1.58 4.11 -1.38
C ARG A 54 -0.85 3.01 -2.12
N ILE A 55 0.22 2.50 -1.52
CA ILE A 55 0.98 1.36 -2.03
C ILE A 55 0.67 0.17 -1.12
N THR A 56 0.14 -0.91 -1.68
CA THR A 56 -0.21 -2.13 -0.93
C THR A 56 0.61 -3.31 -1.44
N GLU A 57 1.29 -4.01 -0.55
CA GLU A 57 1.94 -5.30 -0.79
C GLU A 57 1.03 -6.43 -0.31
N LEU A 58 0.84 -7.45 -1.16
CA LEU A 58 0.24 -8.73 -0.80
C LEU A 58 1.27 -9.84 -0.95
N SER A 59 1.62 -10.49 0.17
CA SER A 59 2.57 -11.61 0.23
C SER A 59 2.33 -12.48 1.46
N GLY A 60 1.39 -13.43 1.41
CA GLY A 60 0.94 -14.21 2.59
C GLY A 60 0.23 -13.40 3.68
N GLY A 61 0.35 -12.07 3.64
CA GLY A 61 -0.36 -11.06 4.41
C GLY A 61 -0.51 -9.78 3.59
N ARG A 62 -1.04 -8.72 4.21
CA ARG A 62 -1.27 -7.41 3.57
C ARG A 62 -0.56 -6.31 4.35
N SER A 63 0.31 -5.58 3.66
CA SER A 63 1.03 -4.41 4.17
C SER A 63 0.72 -3.21 3.27
N CYS A 64 0.62 -2.00 3.82
CA CYS A 64 0.45 -0.81 2.99
C CYS A 64 1.04 0.45 3.61
N ILE A 65 1.44 1.37 2.75
CA ILE A 65 1.82 2.75 3.11
C ILE A 65 0.94 3.75 2.37
N VAL A 66 0.80 4.95 2.93
CA VAL A 66 0.04 6.06 2.35
C VAL A 66 0.93 7.28 2.26
N ILE A 67 1.03 7.86 1.06
CA ILE A 67 1.81 9.06 0.75
C ILE A 67 0.84 10.18 0.37
N PRO A 68 0.75 11.27 1.14
CA PRO A 68 -0.03 12.45 0.74
C PRO A 68 0.48 13.02 -0.59
N LEU A 69 -0.42 13.39 -1.51
CA LEU A 69 0.02 13.88 -2.82
C LEU A 69 0.85 15.18 -2.76
N GLY A 70 0.72 15.97 -1.69
CA GLY A 70 1.57 17.15 -1.47
C GLY A 70 3.07 16.83 -1.39
N GLY A 71 3.45 15.62 -1.00
CA GLY A 71 4.85 15.17 -0.90
C GLY A 71 5.31 14.26 -2.05
N ILE A 72 4.49 14.07 -3.10
CA ILE A 72 4.74 13.02 -4.10
C ILE A 72 6.00 13.28 -4.94
N ALA A 73 6.33 14.54 -5.22
CA ALA A 73 7.52 14.90 -6.00
C ALA A 73 8.80 14.56 -5.24
N LEU A 74 8.88 14.93 -3.96
CA LEU A 74 10.01 14.58 -3.08
C LEU A 74 10.12 13.06 -2.88
N PHE A 75 8.99 12.37 -2.72
CA PHE A 75 8.98 10.91 -2.61
C PHE A 75 9.51 10.26 -3.90
N LYS A 76 9.10 10.75 -5.08
CA LYS A 76 9.59 10.27 -6.38
C LYS A 76 11.10 10.48 -6.52
N GLU A 77 11.62 11.65 -6.15
CA GLU A 77 13.05 11.96 -6.20
C GLU A 77 13.86 10.96 -5.36
N ARG A 78 13.53 10.83 -4.07
CA ARG A 78 14.23 9.90 -3.16
C ARG A 78 14.08 8.44 -3.56
N LEU A 79 12.91 8.05 -4.07
CA LEU A 79 12.69 6.69 -4.56
C LEU A 79 13.51 6.42 -5.83
N GLY A 80 13.65 7.40 -6.73
CA GLY A 80 14.50 7.29 -7.91
C GLY A 80 15.98 7.10 -7.54
N GLU A 81 16.52 7.96 -6.66
CA GLU A 81 17.90 7.86 -6.18
C GLU A 81 18.23 6.47 -5.62
N ILE A 82 17.36 5.91 -4.79
CA ILE A 82 17.62 4.59 -4.20
C ILE A 82 17.42 3.44 -5.20
N ILE A 83 16.54 3.59 -6.20
CA ILE A 83 16.39 2.62 -7.29
C ILE A 83 17.65 2.59 -8.14
N GLU A 84 18.21 3.74 -8.52
CA GLU A 84 19.46 3.82 -9.28
C GLU A 84 20.62 3.13 -8.53
N GLU A 85 20.69 3.28 -7.21
CA GLU A 85 21.68 2.55 -6.39
C GLU A 85 21.40 1.03 -6.33
N ALA A 86 20.12 0.62 -6.28
CA ALA A 86 19.75 -0.79 -6.26
C ALA A 86 20.00 -1.50 -7.60
N GLU A 87 19.77 -0.83 -8.73
CA GLU A 87 19.99 -1.39 -10.07
C GLU A 87 21.46 -1.78 -10.30
N LYS A 88 22.41 -1.04 -9.71
CA LYS A 88 23.85 -1.40 -9.74
C LYS A 88 24.14 -2.77 -9.13
N LEU A 89 23.27 -3.26 -8.23
CA LEU A 89 23.39 -4.59 -7.62
C LEU A 89 22.75 -5.69 -8.47
N VAL A 90 21.81 -5.33 -9.35
CA VAL A 90 21.15 -6.28 -10.27
C VAL A 90 22.09 -6.64 -11.43
N ASP A 91 22.84 -5.66 -11.93
CA ASP A 91 23.78 -5.84 -13.04
C ASP A 91 25.17 -6.33 -12.61
N ALA A 92 25.41 -6.51 -11.30
CA ALA A 92 26.63 -7.13 -10.82
C ALA A 92 26.60 -8.62 -11.22
N PRO A 93 27.59 -9.13 -11.98
CA PRO A 93 27.64 -10.55 -12.28
C PRO A 93 27.67 -11.28 -10.94
N SER A 94 26.73 -12.22 -10.77
CA SER A 94 26.77 -13.18 -9.69
C SER A 94 28.16 -13.80 -9.68
N SER A 95 28.97 -13.42 -8.70
CA SER A 95 30.27 -14.03 -8.48
C SER A 95 30.01 -15.47 -8.09
N PHE A 96 30.04 -16.36 -9.09
CA PHE A 96 30.10 -17.80 -8.95
C PHE A 96 31.46 -18.23 -8.39
#